data_AF-A0A820XKI4-F1
#
_entry.id   AF-A0A820XKI4-F1
#
_cell.length_a   1.000
_cell.length_b   1.000
_cell.length_c   1.000
_cell.angle_alpha   90.00
_cell.angle_beta   90.00
_cell.angle_gamma   90.00
#
_symmetry.space_group_name_H-M   'P 1'
#
loop_
_entity.id
_entity.type
_entity.pdbx_description
1 polymer ?
#
loop_
_entity_poly.entity_id
_entity_poly.type
_entity_poly.pdbx_seq_one_letter_code
_entity_poly.pdbx_strand_id
1 'polypeptide(L)' 'YGLGAVLAQEYNGEKFIIAYASRTLPSVERNYSSTEREALAIVWATKHFHPYFERMEIFIRTDCQAFQ' A
#
# COMPACT_ATOMS: atom_id res chain seq x y z
N TYR A 1 -10.78 4.84 10.81
CA TYR A 1 -9.38 5.02 10.39
C TYR A 1 -8.76 3.66 10.13
N GLY A 2 -8.29 3.44 8.91
CA GLY A 2 -7.72 2.18 8.47
C GLY A 2 -6.79 2.41 7.29
N LEU A 3 -5.97 1.41 7.00
CA LEU A 3 -5.10 1.36 5.84
C LEU A 3 -5.69 0.36 4.87
N GLY A 4 -5.62 0.68 3.58
CA GLY A 4 -6.01 -0.20 2.50
C GLY A 4 -4.88 -0.26 1.48
N ALA A 5 -4.67 -1.44 0.91
CA ALA A 5 -3.71 -1.64 -0.17
C ALA A 5 -4.21 -2.71 -1.13
N VAL A 6 -3.87 -2.54 -2.41
CA VAL A 6 -4.23 -3.47 -3.48
C VAL A 6 -2.98 -3.83 -4.23
N LEU A 7 -2.71 -5.13 -4.34
CA LEU A 7 -1.66 -5.64 -5.22
C LEU A 7 -2.29 -5.95 -6.57
N ALA A 8 -1.82 -5.28 -7.61
CA ALA A 8 -2.24 -5.50 -8.99
C ALA A 8 -1.00 -5.73 -9.87
N GLN A 9 -1.17 -6.57 -10.88
CA GLN A 9 -0.17 -6.82 -11.92
C GLN A 9 -0.74 -6.38 -13.25
N GLU A 10 0.09 -5.72 -14.06
CA GLU A 10 -0.25 -5.35 -15.43
C GLU A 10 0.32 -6.42 -16.38
N TYR A 11 -0.54 -6.97 -17.23
CA TYR A 11 -0.16 -7.95 -18.25
C TYR A 11 -0.89 -7.62 -19.56
N ASN A 12 -0.14 -7.43 -20.64
CA ASN A 12 -0.68 -7.02 -21.95
C ASN A 12 -1.56 -5.76 -21.92
N GLY A 13 -1.24 -4.79 -21.04
CA GLY A 13 -1.98 -3.54 -20.89
C GLY A 13 -3.26 -3.66 -20.06
N GLU A 14 -3.58 -4.85 -19.55
CA GLU A 14 -4.71 -5.10 -18.65
C GLU A 14 -4.21 -5.28 -17.22
N LYS A 15 -4.95 -4.73 -16.25
CA LYS A 15 -4.62 -4.81 -14.83
C LYS A 15 -5.41 -5.92 -14.15
N PHE A 16 -4.69 -6.88 -13.60
CA PHE A 16 -5.24 -7.98 -12.82
C PHE A 16 -4.98 -7.74 -11.34
N ILE A 17 -6.03 -7.80 -10.53
CA ILE A 17 -5.89 -7.72 -9.08
C ILE A 17 -5.46 -9.08 -8.54
N ILE A 18 -4.36 -9.11 -7.81
CA ILE A 18 -3.82 -10.31 -7.18
C ILE A 18 -4.38 -10.45 -5.77
N ALA A 19 -4.36 -9.36 -4.99
CA ALA A 19 -4.75 -9.40 -3.60
C ALA A 19 -5.22 -8.04 -3.08
N TYR A 20 -6.14 -8.09 -2.11
CA TYR A 20 -6.57 -6.95 -1.32
C TYR A 20 -6.11 -7.13 0.12
N ALA A 21 -5.61 -6.06 0.72
CA ALA A 21 -5.27 -6.04 2.13
C ALA A 21 -5.85 -4.80 2.79
N SER A 22 -6.39 -4.97 3.98
CA SER A 22 -6.81 -3.84 4.81
C SER A 22 -6.52 -4.12 6.27
N ARG A 23 -6.28 -3.06 7.04
CA ARG A 23 -6.02 -3.15 8.47
C ARG A 23 -6.60 -1.94 9.18
N THR A 24 -7.22 -2.16 10.34
CA THR A 24 -7.65 -1.07 11.22
C THR A 24 -6.45 -0.46 11.95
N LEU A 25 -6.42 0.87 12.04
CA LEU A 25 -5.37 1.57 12.78
C LEU A 25 -5.60 1.46 14.30
N PRO A 26 -4.61 0.97 15.09
CA PRO A 26 -4.63 1.04 16.54
C PRO A 26 -4.58 2.49 17.01
N SER A 27 -4.99 2.73 18.26
CA SER A 27 -5.19 4.08 18.82
C SER A 27 -3.98 5.00 18.68
N VAL A 28 -2.76 4.45 18.76
CA VAL A 28 -1.51 5.21 18.63
C VAL A 28 -1.31 5.75 17.21
N GLU A 29 -1.57 4.93 16.19
CA GLU A 29 -1.39 5.29 14.78
C GLU A 29 -2.52 6.18 14.24
N ARG A 30 -3.63 6.30 14.98
CA ARG A 30 -4.73 7.23 14.61
C ARG A 30 -4.36 8.69 14.80
N ASN A 31 -3.39 8.98 15.68
CA ASN A 31 -2.93 10.34 15.98
C ASN A 31 -1.91 10.87 14.96
N TYR A 32 -1.44 10.01 14.04
CA TYR A 32 -0.56 10.43 12.96
C TYR A 32 -1.26 11.39 12.01
N SER A 33 -0.49 12.34 11.48
CA SER A 33 -0.91 13.24 10.41
C SER A 33 -1.33 12.43 9.16
N SER A 34 -2.01 13.07 8.21
CA SER A 34 -2.40 12.40 6.97
C SER A 34 -1.18 11.86 6.21
N THR A 35 -0.11 12.66 6.08
CA THR A 35 1.12 12.25 5.40
C THR A 35 1.82 11.08 6.09
N GLU A 36 1.89 11.07 7.42
CA GLU A 36 2.47 9.96 8.19
C GLU A 36 1.66 8.67 8.04
N ARG A 37 0.33 8.78 7.96
CA ARG A 37 -0.54 7.62 7.72
C ARG A 37 -0.37 7.05 6.32
N GLU A 38 -0.16 7.90 5.31
CA GLU A 38 0.14 7.46 3.95
C GLU A 38 1.50 6.74 3.87
N ALA A 39 2.54 7.30 4.49
CA ALA A 39 3.84 6.64 4.57
C ALA A 39 3.74 5.28 5.31
N LEU A 40 2.97 5.23 6.40
CA LEU A 40 2.68 4.00 7.13
C LEU A 40 1.92 2.99 6.25
N ALA A 41 0.97 3.43 5.44
CA ALA A 41 0.25 2.59 4.49
C ALA A 41 1.21 1.89 3.52
N ILE A 42 2.15 2.64 2.94
CA ILE A 42 3.15 2.14 2.01
C ILE A 42 4.07 1.11 2.70
N VAL A 43 4.62 1.46 3.87
CA VAL A 43 5.52 0.56 4.61
C VAL A 43 4.80 -0.71 5.03
N TRP A 44 3.55 -0.60 5.48
CA TRP A 44 2.76 -1.75 5.86
C TRP A 44 2.41 -2.63 4.65
N ALA A 45 1.95 -2.03 3.54
CA ALA A 45 1.58 -2.75 2.33
C ALA A 45 2.77 -3.48 1.71
N THR A 46 3.93 -2.83 1.63
CA THR A 46 5.16 -3.43 1.10
C THR A 46 5.62 -4.63 1.93
N LYS A 47 5.52 -4.55 3.25
CA LYS A 47 5.79 -5.69 4.15
C LYS A 47 4.74 -6.80 4.00
N HIS A 48 3.47 -6.45 3.89
CA HIS A 48 2.37 -7.42 3.78
C HIS A 48 2.46 -8.23 2.48
N PHE A 49 2.76 -7.56 1.37
CA PHE A 49 2.86 -8.18 0.06
C PHE A 49 4.28 -8.60 -0.33
N HIS A 50 5.27 -8.46 0.56
CA HIS A 50 6.66 -8.84 0.29
C HIS A 50 6.83 -10.24 -0.33
N PRO A 51 6.10 -11.29 0.10
CA PRO A 51 6.21 -12.62 -0.50
C PRO A 51 5.82 -12.69 -1.98
N TYR A 52 5.04 -11.72 -2.50
CA TYR A 52 4.58 -11.70 -3.89
C TYR A 52 5.59 -11.10 -4.87
N PHE A 53 6.50 -10.23 -4.40
CA PHE A 53 7.39 -9.45 -5.27
C PHE A 53 8.82 -9.31 -4.73
N GLU A 54 9.27 -10.20 -3.83
CA GLU A 54 10.58 -10.17 -3.18
C GLU A 54 11.76 -9.93 -4.15
N ARG A 55 11.63 -10.33 -5.43
CA ARG A 55 12.67 -10.19 -6.46
C ARG A 55 12.22 -9.42 -7.70
N MET A 56 11.16 -8.62 -7.57
CA MET A 56 10.59 -7.86 -8.67
C MET A 56 10.60 -6.37 -8.34
N GLU A 57 10.87 -5.55 -9.34
CA GLU A 57 10.61 -4.12 -9.22
C GLU A 57 9.10 -3.90 -9.13
N ILE A 58 8.69 -3.04 -8.20
CA ILE A 58 7.30 -2.69 -7.98
C ILE A 58 7.06 -1.20 -8.21
N PHE A 59 5.89 -0.88 -8.73
CA PHE A 59 5.41 0.49 -8.82
C PHE A 59 4.37 0.72 -7.75
N ILE A 60 4.65 1.67 -6.85
CA ILE A 60 3.72 2.08 -5.80
C ILE A 60 2.95 3.30 -6.30
N ARG A 61 1.62 3.23 -6.23
CA ARG A 61 0.74 4.36 -6.54
C ARG A 61 0.00 4.73 -5.25
N THR A 62 0.15 5.98 -4.81
CA THR A 62 -0.57 6.59 -3.68
C THR A 62 -1.18 7.90 -4.16
N ASP A 63 -2.34 8.26 -3.59
CA ASP A 63 -3.00 9.55 -3.79
C ASP A 63 -2.42 10.65 -2.88
N CYS A 64 -1.41 10.32 -2.06
CA CYS A 64 -0.70 11.28 -1.26
C CYS A 64 0.08 12.28 -2.14
N GLN A 65 -0.34 13.55 -2.14
CA GLN A 65 0.33 14.65 -2.85
C GLN A 65 1.82 14.83 -2.46
N ALA A 66 2.25 14.34 -1.30
CA ALA A 66 3.63 14.47 -0.85
C ALA A 66 4.61 13.51 -1.56
N PHE A 67 4.11 12.50 -2.25
CA PHE A 67 4.91 11.48 -2.95
C PHE A 67 4.70 11.50 -4.49
N GLN A 68 4.13 12.58 -5.03
CA GLN A 68 4.01 12.83 -6.48
C GLN A 68 5.30 13.38 -7.09
#